data_AF-A0A937VKV2-F1
#
_entry.id   AF-A0A937VKV2-F1
#
_cell.length_a   1.000
_cell.length_b   1.000
_cell.length_c   1.000
_cell.angle_alpha   90.00
_cell.angle_beta   90.00
_cell.angle_gamma   90.00
#
_symmetry.space_group_name_H-M   'P 1'
#
loop_
_entity.id
_entity.type
_entity.pdbx_description
1 polymer ?
#
loop_
_entity_poly.entity_id
_entity_poly.type
_entity_poly.pdbx_seq_one_letter_code
_entity_poly.pdbx_strand_id
1 'polypeptide(L)'
;MPKKVIDALDKVFPPRWSHGNPVDPAGDRNFISYLTAPEKLLNVDEVDALIFMGLGGFSIFAPLVLSAGSGSLPDLATLFRSRHGPDDNRPTLETAIISRDTSKVAGAVLPIVKAFATMLDIQDEDEISMHTQLIARAIASGRINPAAVVSPFQQARSAINSGSQDDLRNMMVDSSANFLAALAEQMVADYHKPVLTTTFGEGKPKLRGWHYSYPSGRQAARVLAKMVEYKEYLERIGAYKS
;
A
#
# COMPACT_ATOMS: atom_id res chain seq x y z
N MET A 1 20.97 9.69 -10.77
CA MET A 1 19.68 10.12 -10.19
C MET A 1 19.85 11.54 -9.63
N PRO A 2 18.83 12.42 -9.63
CA PRO A 2 18.95 13.78 -9.09
C PRO A 2 19.29 13.80 -7.59
N LYS A 3 20.03 14.82 -7.13
CA LYS A 3 20.50 14.91 -5.74
C LYS A 3 19.35 14.96 -4.74
N LYS A 4 18.29 15.74 -5.00
CA LYS A 4 17.12 15.80 -4.10
C LYS A 4 16.44 14.44 -3.89
N VAL A 5 16.44 13.59 -4.93
CA VAL A 5 15.89 12.23 -4.84
C VAL A 5 16.79 11.36 -3.97
N ILE A 6 18.11 11.45 -4.15
CA ILE A 6 19.08 10.75 -3.29
C ILE A 6 18.92 11.19 -1.83
N ASP A 7 18.91 12.50 -1.57
CA ASP A 7 18.78 13.08 -0.22
C ASP A 7 17.45 12.69 0.45
N ALA A 8 16.38 12.50 -0.34
CA ALA A 8 15.10 12.01 0.16
C ALA A 8 15.14 10.52 0.54
N LEU A 9 15.82 9.70 -0.27
CA LEU A 9 15.94 8.26 -0.04
C LEU A 9 16.98 7.89 1.03
N ASP A 10 18.05 8.66 1.19
CA ASP A 10 19.05 8.49 2.25
C ASP A 10 18.46 8.63 3.67
N LYS A 11 17.29 9.28 3.78
CA LYS A 11 16.54 9.37 5.05
C LYS A 11 15.70 8.13 5.35
N VAL A 12 15.50 7.25 4.37
CA VAL A 12 14.57 6.12 4.42
C VAL A 12 15.33 4.80 4.38
N PHE A 13 16.34 4.72 3.53
CA PHE A 13 17.06 3.49 3.24
C PHE A 13 18.44 3.46 3.89
N PRO A 14 18.94 2.25 4.25
CA PRO A 14 20.25 2.10 4.86
C PRO A 14 21.34 2.50 3.86
N PRO A 15 22.52 3.01 4.29
CA PRO A 15 23.56 3.58 3.41
C PRO A 15 24.05 2.71 2.24
N ARG A 16 23.74 1.41 2.25
CA ARG A 16 24.08 0.41 1.23
C ARG A 16 23.05 0.28 0.10
N TRP A 17 22.00 1.10 0.08
CA TRP A 17 20.99 1.10 -0.98
C TRP A 17 21.58 1.60 -2.31
N SER A 18 20.98 1.22 -3.44
CA SER A 18 21.48 1.61 -4.78
C SER A 18 21.02 3.02 -5.18
N HIS A 19 21.93 4.00 -5.23
CA HIS A 19 21.67 5.39 -5.68
C HIS A 19 21.37 5.55 -7.19
N GLY A 20 21.14 4.44 -7.89
CA GLY A 20 20.80 4.38 -9.31
C GLY A 20 19.30 4.50 -9.59
N ASN A 21 18.95 4.29 -10.86
CA ASN A 21 17.57 4.01 -11.28
C ASN A 21 17.63 2.69 -12.09
N PRO A 22 17.15 1.56 -11.54
CA PRO A 22 16.23 1.43 -10.40
C PRO A 22 16.85 1.64 -9.02
N VAL A 23 16.00 2.02 -8.07
CA VAL A 23 16.28 2.11 -6.63
C VAL A 23 16.11 0.72 -6.01
N ASP A 24 17.13 0.25 -5.30
CA ASP A 24 17.11 -1.01 -4.54
C ASP A 24 17.32 -0.70 -3.04
N PRO A 25 16.33 -0.96 -2.16
CA PRO A 25 16.42 -0.75 -0.71
C PRO A 25 17.45 -1.64 0.00
N ALA A 26 18.10 -2.56 -0.73
CA ALA A 26 19.05 -3.54 -0.24
C ALA A 26 18.43 -4.54 0.78
N GLY A 27 17.13 -4.82 0.69
CA GLY A 27 16.45 -5.80 1.54
C GLY A 27 16.38 -5.38 3.02
N ASP A 28 16.14 -4.10 3.28
CA ASP A 28 15.89 -3.61 4.63
C ASP A 28 14.65 -4.28 5.26
N ARG A 29 14.65 -4.41 6.59
CA ARG A 29 13.56 -5.02 7.37
C ARG A 29 12.44 -4.04 7.68
N ASN A 30 12.66 -2.72 7.50
CA ASN A 30 11.61 -1.74 7.72
C ASN A 30 10.60 -1.73 6.55
N PHE A 31 9.63 -2.61 6.70
CA PHE A 31 8.59 -2.85 5.73
C PHE A 31 7.68 -1.62 5.50
N ILE A 32 7.44 -0.79 6.53
CA ILE A 32 6.63 0.44 6.38
C ILE A 32 7.41 1.48 5.58
N SER A 33 8.72 1.63 5.80
CA SER A 33 9.57 2.51 4.98
C SER A 33 9.55 2.14 3.50
N TYR A 34 9.44 0.85 3.18
CA TYR A 34 9.22 0.40 1.81
C TYR A 34 7.87 0.88 1.23
N LEU A 35 6.80 0.88 2.04
CA LEU A 35 5.46 1.34 1.62
C LEU A 35 5.32 2.86 1.55
N THR A 36 6.10 3.62 2.31
CA THR A 36 6.06 5.10 2.34
C THR A 36 7.10 5.73 1.40
N ALA A 37 8.15 5.01 1.01
CA ALA A 37 9.15 5.48 0.04
C ALA A 37 8.52 6.03 -1.27
N PRO A 38 7.47 5.42 -1.87
CA PRO A 38 6.75 6.01 -2.99
C PRO A 38 6.24 7.43 -2.72
N GLU A 39 5.61 7.71 -1.58
CA GLU A 39 5.10 9.04 -1.24
C GLU A 39 6.23 10.06 -1.12
N LYS A 40 7.35 9.66 -0.53
CA LYS A 40 8.54 10.50 -0.41
C LYS A 40 9.15 10.83 -1.77
N LEU A 41 9.18 9.86 -2.69
CA LEU A 41 9.66 10.04 -4.06
C LEU A 41 8.72 10.91 -4.90
N LEU A 42 7.41 10.68 -4.81
CA LEU A 42 6.42 11.43 -5.58
C LEU A 42 6.32 12.90 -5.15
N ASN A 43 6.70 13.22 -3.92
CA ASN A 43 6.86 14.60 -3.43
C ASN A 43 8.05 15.35 -4.04
N VAL A 44 8.98 14.68 -4.72
CA VAL A 44 10.15 15.33 -5.34
C VAL A 44 9.77 15.81 -6.74
N ASP A 45 9.96 17.09 -7.03
CA ASP A 45 9.59 17.71 -8.32
C ASP A 45 10.30 17.05 -9.51
N GLU A 46 11.53 16.57 -9.32
CA GLU A 46 12.31 15.88 -10.36
C GLU A 46 11.83 14.45 -10.67
N VAL A 47 10.80 13.95 -9.97
CA VAL A 47 10.17 12.65 -10.24
C VAL A 47 8.85 12.87 -10.96
N ASP A 48 8.80 12.55 -12.26
CA ASP A 48 7.57 12.68 -13.07
C ASP A 48 6.66 11.45 -12.99
N ALA A 49 7.22 10.28 -12.71
CA ALA A 49 6.49 9.01 -12.64
C ALA A 49 7.26 7.99 -11.80
N LEU A 50 6.53 6.99 -11.28
CA LEU A 50 7.09 5.91 -10.47
C LEU A 50 6.70 4.55 -11.04
N ILE A 51 7.68 3.66 -11.20
CA ILE A 51 7.45 2.23 -11.38
C ILE A 51 7.79 1.55 -10.05
N PHE A 52 6.76 1.18 -9.30
CA PHE A 52 6.93 0.49 -8.04
C PHE A 52 7.02 -1.02 -8.29
N MET A 53 8.24 -1.51 -8.39
CA MET A 53 8.50 -2.91 -8.64
C MET A 53 8.21 -3.75 -7.41
N GLY A 54 7.57 -4.91 -7.62
CA GLY A 54 7.42 -5.90 -6.57
C GLY A 54 6.19 -5.81 -5.69
N LEU A 55 5.29 -4.88 -6.00
CA LEU A 55 4.03 -4.71 -5.30
C LEU A 55 3.10 -5.94 -5.40
N GLY A 56 3.20 -6.76 -6.44
CA GLY A 56 2.44 -8.02 -6.52
C GLY A 56 3.08 -9.19 -5.77
N GLY A 57 4.29 -9.02 -5.24
CA GLY A 57 5.03 -10.05 -4.49
C GLY A 57 4.64 -10.16 -3.02
N PHE A 58 3.69 -9.37 -2.55
CA PHE A 58 3.24 -9.37 -1.16
C PHE A 58 2.72 -10.69 -0.62
N SER A 59 2.44 -11.64 -1.52
CA SER A 59 2.23 -13.05 -1.20
C SER A 59 3.39 -13.66 -0.41
N ILE A 60 4.63 -13.15 -0.50
CA ILE A 60 5.78 -13.60 0.30
C ILE A 60 5.65 -13.24 1.78
N PHE A 61 4.85 -12.24 2.12
CA PHE A 61 4.55 -11.86 3.51
C PHE A 61 3.31 -12.57 4.04
N ALA A 62 2.51 -13.22 3.19
CA ALA A 62 1.39 -14.03 3.66
C ALA A 62 1.85 -15.14 4.62
N PRO A 63 2.94 -15.90 4.35
CA PRO A 63 3.52 -16.82 5.32
C PRO A 63 3.96 -16.15 6.62
N LEU A 64 4.44 -14.90 6.61
CA LEU A 64 4.84 -14.15 7.81
C LEU A 64 3.62 -13.78 8.67
N VAL A 65 2.52 -13.34 8.03
CA VAL A 65 1.24 -13.08 8.69
C VAL A 65 0.61 -14.38 9.21
N LEU A 66 0.76 -15.49 8.49
CA LEU A 66 0.24 -16.80 8.87
C LEU A 66 1.09 -17.49 9.94
N SER A 67 2.41 -17.30 9.95
CA SER A 67 3.33 -17.84 10.96
C SER A 67 3.32 -17.01 12.24
N ALA A 68 3.09 -15.70 12.16
CA ALA A 68 2.71 -14.89 13.33
C ALA A 68 1.35 -15.33 13.91
N GLY A 69 0.50 -15.97 13.10
CA GLY A 69 -0.78 -16.55 13.52
C GLY A 69 -0.68 -17.84 14.34
N SER A 70 0.46 -18.55 14.35
CA SER A 70 0.65 -19.76 15.17
C SER A 70 1.25 -19.50 16.55
N GLY A 71 1.66 -18.26 16.84
CA GLY A 71 2.14 -17.82 18.14
C GLY A 71 1.65 -16.40 18.46
N SER A 72 0.55 -16.31 19.21
CA SER A 72 0.02 -15.08 19.81
C SER A 72 -0.30 -13.91 18.85
N LEU A 73 -1.24 -14.10 17.93
CA LEU A 73 -2.16 -12.99 17.63
C LEU A 73 -3.13 -12.89 18.80
N PRO A 74 -3.01 -11.92 19.74
CA PRO A 74 -4.19 -11.53 20.50
C PRO A 74 -5.22 -11.14 19.45
N ASP A 75 -6.34 -11.85 19.49
CA ASP A 75 -7.43 -11.82 18.52
C ASP A 75 -7.56 -10.39 17.97
N LEU A 76 -7.16 -10.14 16.71
CA LEU A 76 -7.29 -8.80 16.12
C LEU A 76 -8.76 -8.34 16.23
N ALA A 77 -9.71 -9.29 16.21
CA ALA A 77 -11.10 -9.01 16.53
C ALA A 77 -11.35 -8.68 18.00
N THR A 78 -10.52 -9.10 18.96
CA THR A 78 -10.43 -8.49 20.30
C THR A 78 -9.75 -7.13 20.29
N LEU A 79 -8.74 -6.82 19.47
CA LEU A 79 -8.30 -5.42 19.33
C LEU A 79 -9.43 -4.51 18.82
N PHE A 80 -10.27 -5.01 17.92
CA PHE A 80 -11.51 -4.35 17.48
C PHE A 80 -12.65 -4.38 18.52
N ARG A 81 -12.75 -5.41 19.39
CA ARG A 81 -13.84 -5.56 20.39
C ARG A 81 -13.50 -5.07 21.81
N SER A 82 -12.27 -5.16 22.27
CA SER A 82 -11.85 -5.02 23.67
C SER A 82 -11.40 -3.61 24.07
N ARG A 83 -11.65 -2.59 23.23
CA ARG A 83 -11.55 -1.18 23.62
C ARG A 83 -12.91 -0.47 23.77
N HIS A 84 -13.97 -1.22 24.05
CA HIS A 84 -15.27 -0.65 24.42
C HIS A 84 -15.33 -0.41 25.93
N GLY A 85 -14.73 0.70 26.37
CA GLY A 85 -15.16 1.35 27.62
C GLY A 85 -16.37 2.24 27.31
N PRO A 86 -17.34 2.42 28.24
CA PRO A 86 -18.54 3.22 28.01
C PRO A 86 -18.31 4.72 27.72
N ASP A 87 -17.06 5.21 27.74
CA ASP A 87 -16.67 6.63 27.59
C ASP A 87 -15.74 6.92 26.38
N ASP A 88 -15.47 5.98 25.46
CA ASP A 88 -14.59 6.27 24.31
C ASP A 88 -15.34 7.03 23.20
N ASN A 89 -15.22 8.37 23.21
CA ASN A 89 -15.75 9.27 22.18
C ASN A 89 -15.05 9.17 20.80
N ARG A 90 -14.17 8.19 20.58
CA ARG A 90 -13.56 7.96 19.26
C ARG A 90 -14.57 7.37 18.28
N PRO A 91 -14.63 7.88 17.03
CA PRO A 91 -15.50 7.29 16.03
C PRO A 91 -15.10 5.85 15.78
N THR A 92 -16.08 4.93 15.83
CA THR A 92 -15.88 3.56 15.35
C THR A 92 -15.39 3.61 13.90
N LEU A 93 -14.64 2.58 13.46
CA LEU A 93 -14.14 2.51 12.09
C LEU A 93 -15.28 2.74 11.08
N GLU A 94 -16.44 2.12 11.31
CA GLU A 94 -17.64 2.28 10.47
C GLU A 94 -18.15 3.74 10.42
N THR A 95 -18.26 4.42 11.57
CA THR A 95 -18.71 5.82 11.59
C THR A 95 -17.69 6.77 10.98
N ALA A 96 -16.40 6.51 11.17
CA ALA A 96 -15.32 7.24 10.54
C ALA A 96 -15.36 7.08 9.00
N ILE A 97 -15.54 5.86 8.50
CA ILE A 97 -15.69 5.56 7.08
C ILE A 97 -16.89 6.32 6.49
N ILE A 98 -18.06 6.23 7.13
CA ILE A 98 -19.29 6.89 6.65
C ILE A 98 -19.08 8.40 6.56
N SER A 99 -18.33 8.98 7.51
CA SER A 99 -18.06 10.41 7.51
C SER A 99 -17.18 10.88 6.35
N ARG A 100 -16.44 9.98 5.69
CA ARG A 100 -15.39 10.28 4.68
C ARG A 100 -14.37 11.34 5.14
N ASP A 101 -14.26 11.56 6.44
CA ASP A 101 -13.31 12.49 7.03
C ASP A 101 -11.99 11.75 7.24
N THR A 102 -10.96 12.14 6.49
CA THR A 102 -9.63 11.53 6.55
C THR A 102 -9.06 11.53 7.97
N SER A 103 -9.29 12.59 8.76
CA SER A 103 -8.76 12.67 10.12
C SER A 103 -9.44 11.68 11.05
N LYS A 104 -10.78 11.52 10.92
CA LYS A 104 -11.53 10.52 11.69
C LYS A 104 -11.14 9.10 11.28
N VAL A 105 -10.98 8.85 9.99
CA VAL A 105 -10.55 7.55 9.46
C VAL A 105 -9.13 7.24 9.96
N ALA A 106 -8.21 8.20 9.90
CA ALA A 106 -6.84 8.04 10.41
C ALA A 106 -6.83 7.69 11.90
N GLY A 107 -7.63 8.39 12.71
CA GLY A 107 -7.80 8.07 14.13
C GLY A 107 -8.32 6.64 14.37
N ALA A 108 -9.21 6.15 13.50
CA ALA A 108 -9.75 4.80 13.58
C ALA A 108 -8.78 3.70 13.09
N VAL A 109 -7.95 3.98 12.07
CA VAL A 109 -7.01 2.98 11.51
C VAL A 109 -5.64 2.96 12.19
N LEU A 110 -5.22 4.06 12.83
CA LEU A 110 -3.91 4.17 13.50
C LEU A 110 -3.58 3.01 14.44
N PRO A 111 -4.50 2.53 15.31
CA PRO A 111 -4.19 1.41 16.21
C PRO A 111 -3.87 0.11 15.45
N ILE A 112 -4.52 -0.10 14.30
CA ILE A 112 -4.31 -1.29 13.45
C ILE A 112 -2.92 -1.20 12.83
N VAL A 113 -2.57 -0.04 12.27
CA VAL A 113 -1.25 0.20 11.66
C VAL A 113 -0.14 0.05 12.71
N LYS A 114 -0.32 0.61 13.92
CA LYS A 114 0.64 0.45 15.03
C LYS A 114 0.82 -1.00 15.47
N ALA A 115 -0.27 -1.76 15.57
CA ALA A 115 -0.19 -3.19 15.92
C ALA A 115 0.59 -3.97 14.86
N PHE A 116 0.33 -3.69 13.58
CA PHE A 116 1.07 -4.30 12.47
C PHE A 116 2.55 -3.88 12.44
N ALA A 117 2.84 -2.60 12.68
CA ALA A 117 4.20 -2.09 12.79
C ALA A 117 4.98 -2.79 13.91
N THR A 118 4.36 -2.92 15.09
CA THR A 118 4.94 -3.61 16.25
C THR A 118 5.25 -5.07 15.94
N MET A 119 4.35 -5.77 15.24
CA MET A 119 4.55 -7.16 14.82
C MET A 119 5.79 -7.31 13.90
N LEU A 120 6.11 -6.28 13.13
CA LEU A 120 7.25 -6.26 12.23
C LEU A 120 8.51 -5.62 12.85
N ASP A 121 8.48 -5.32 14.15
CA ASP A 121 9.54 -4.62 14.88
C ASP A 121 9.88 -3.24 14.28
N ILE A 122 8.85 -2.52 13.83
CA ILE A 122 8.97 -1.17 13.26
C ILE A 122 8.54 -0.15 14.31
N GLN A 123 9.47 0.74 14.67
CA GLN A 123 9.29 1.74 15.74
C GLN A 123 9.26 3.20 15.21
N ASP A 124 9.36 3.40 13.89
CA ASP A 124 9.38 4.73 13.30
C ASP A 124 7.95 5.33 13.27
N GLU A 125 7.68 6.23 14.22
CA GLU A 125 6.38 6.87 14.39
C GLU A 125 5.99 7.78 13.21
N ASP A 126 6.97 8.40 12.54
CA ASP A 126 6.70 9.25 11.37
C ASP A 126 6.27 8.40 10.18
N GLU A 127 6.92 7.26 9.96
CA GLU A 127 6.55 6.30 8.92
C GLU A 127 5.18 5.66 9.20
N ILE A 128 4.91 5.29 10.45
CA ILE A 128 3.60 4.77 10.88
C ILE A 128 2.51 5.82 10.63
N SER A 129 2.75 7.08 10.99
CA SER A 129 1.81 8.18 10.80
C SER A 129 1.54 8.44 9.31
N MET A 130 2.59 8.53 8.49
CA MET A 130 2.49 8.73 7.04
C MET A 130 1.68 7.61 6.39
N HIS A 131 2.01 6.35 6.70
CA HIS A 131 1.30 5.20 6.15
C HIS A 131 -0.17 5.16 6.60
N THR A 132 -0.45 5.52 7.86
CA THR A 132 -1.81 5.65 8.39
C THR A 132 -2.61 6.69 7.60
N GLN A 133 -2.01 7.84 7.30
CA GLN A 133 -2.66 8.91 6.54
C GLN A 133 -2.96 8.47 5.10
N LEU A 134 -2.04 7.77 4.44
CA LEU A 134 -2.27 7.23 3.10
C LEU A 134 -3.47 6.26 3.07
N ILE A 135 -3.50 5.31 4.01
CA ILE A 135 -4.63 4.38 4.15
C ILE A 135 -5.93 5.16 4.40
N ALA A 136 -5.90 6.14 5.29
CA ALA A 136 -7.07 6.93 5.63
C ALA A 136 -7.61 7.73 4.43
N ARG A 137 -6.73 8.32 3.61
CA ARG A 137 -7.13 9.00 2.36
C ARG A 137 -7.72 8.03 1.35
N ALA A 138 -7.13 6.85 1.20
CA ALA A 138 -7.60 5.82 0.29
C ALA A 138 -8.99 5.25 0.72
N ILE A 139 -9.25 5.11 2.02
CA ILE A 139 -10.57 4.73 2.54
C ILE A 139 -11.58 5.89 2.38
N ALA A 140 -11.22 7.10 2.79
CA ALA A 140 -12.10 8.28 2.74
C ALA A 140 -12.54 8.62 1.31
N SER A 141 -11.67 8.41 0.32
CA SER A 141 -11.97 8.58 -1.10
C SER A 141 -12.76 7.42 -1.72
N GLY A 142 -12.96 6.33 -1.00
CA GLY A 142 -13.67 5.14 -1.47
C GLY A 142 -12.85 4.22 -2.37
N ARG A 143 -11.53 4.43 -2.51
CA ARG A 143 -10.63 3.53 -3.26
C ARG A 143 -10.40 2.21 -2.55
N ILE A 144 -10.30 2.26 -1.23
CA ILE A 144 -10.29 1.06 -0.39
C ILE A 144 -11.73 0.81 0.07
N ASN A 145 -12.30 -0.32 -0.35
CA ASN A 145 -13.53 -0.80 0.25
C ASN A 145 -13.23 -1.15 1.72
N PRO A 146 -13.89 -0.53 2.70
CA PRO A 146 -13.62 -0.82 4.10
C PRO A 146 -13.91 -2.26 4.50
N ALA A 147 -14.88 -2.90 3.83
CA ALA A 147 -15.11 -4.33 4.00
C ALA A 147 -13.86 -5.14 3.64
N ALA A 148 -13.07 -4.72 2.63
CA ALA A 148 -11.83 -5.40 2.25
C ALA A 148 -10.66 -5.21 3.24
N VAL A 149 -10.76 -4.26 4.18
CA VAL A 149 -9.76 -4.09 5.26
C VAL A 149 -10.05 -5.05 6.41
N VAL A 150 -11.33 -5.31 6.70
CA VAL A 150 -11.76 -6.11 7.87
C VAL A 150 -12.08 -7.56 7.49
N SER A 151 -12.60 -7.80 6.28
CA SER A 151 -13.06 -9.11 5.83
C SER A 151 -11.96 -10.15 5.71
N PRO A 152 -10.71 -9.85 5.27
CA PRO A 152 -9.68 -10.88 5.19
C PRO A 152 -9.36 -11.46 6.57
N PHE A 153 -9.40 -10.64 7.63
CA PHE A 153 -9.19 -11.10 9.00
C PHE A 153 -10.36 -11.92 9.54
N GLN A 154 -11.60 -11.51 9.24
CA GLN A 154 -12.79 -12.27 9.62
C GLN A 154 -12.88 -13.61 8.88
N GLN A 155 -12.57 -13.63 7.60
CA GLN A 155 -12.63 -14.83 6.76
C GLN A 155 -11.43 -15.76 6.99
N ALA A 156 -10.25 -15.22 7.31
CA ALA A 156 -9.10 -16.02 7.75
C ALA A 156 -9.44 -16.81 9.02
N ARG A 157 -10.19 -16.20 9.96
CA ARG A 157 -10.67 -16.89 11.16
C ARG A 157 -11.60 -18.07 10.83
N SER A 158 -12.49 -17.94 9.85
CA SER A 158 -13.36 -19.05 9.41
C SER A 158 -12.60 -20.13 8.63
N ALA A 159 -11.61 -19.76 7.83
CA ALA A 159 -10.85 -20.70 7.00
C ALA A 159 -9.78 -21.48 7.79
N ILE A 160 -9.21 -20.90 8.86
CA ILE A 160 -8.40 -21.62 9.84
C ILE A 160 -9.22 -22.73 10.51
N ASN A 161 -10.51 -22.50 10.75
CA ASN A 161 -11.41 -23.49 11.35
C ASN A 161 -11.87 -24.59 10.37
N SER A 162 -11.79 -24.35 9.05
CA SER A 162 -12.22 -25.32 8.03
C SER A 162 -11.05 -26.10 7.40
N GLY A 163 -9.80 -25.78 7.74
CA GLY A 163 -8.61 -26.51 7.28
C GLY A 163 -8.21 -26.30 5.81
N SER A 164 -8.85 -25.37 5.08
CA SER A 164 -8.50 -25.08 3.67
C SER A 164 -7.42 -24.00 3.58
N GLN A 165 -6.16 -24.42 3.68
CA GLN A 165 -4.99 -23.53 3.68
C GLN A 165 -4.79 -22.81 2.33
N ASP A 166 -5.15 -23.45 1.23
CA ASP A 166 -5.02 -22.89 -0.13
C ASP A 166 -6.04 -21.77 -0.41
N ASP A 167 -7.29 -21.93 0.04
CA ASP A 167 -8.32 -20.90 -0.12
C ASP A 167 -7.95 -19.64 0.67
N LEU A 168 -7.44 -19.82 1.89
CA LEU A 168 -6.99 -18.72 2.73
C LEU A 168 -5.82 -17.98 2.09
N ARG A 169 -4.84 -18.72 1.55
CA ARG A 169 -3.70 -18.13 0.83
C ARG A 169 -4.16 -17.31 -0.37
N ASN A 170 -5.02 -17.86 -1.23
CA ASN A 170 -5.52 -17.17 -2.42
C ASN A 170 -6.31 -15.90 -2.07
N MET A 171 -7.16 -15.98 -1.05
CA MET A 171 -7.91 -14.82 -0.53
C MET A 171 -6.98 -13.72 -0.01
N MET A 172 -5.94 -14.07 0.76
CA MET A 172 -4.97 -13.10 1.27
C MET A 172 -4.17 -12.45 0.15
N VAL A 173 -3.80 -13.21 -0.88
CA VAL A 173 -3.11 -12.68 -2.08
C VAL A 173 -4.00 -11.70 -2.83
N ASP A 174 -5.26 -12.07 -3.11
CA ASP A 174 -6.18 -11.19 -3.84
C ASP A 174 -6.56 -9.93 -3.03
N SER A 175 -6.72 -10.05 -1.72
CA SER A 175 -7.01 -8.92 -0.82
C SER A 175 -5.83 -7.95 -0.73
N SER A 176 -4.61 -8.48 -0.56
CA SER A 176 -3.38 -7.67 -0.53
C SER A 176 -3.18 -6.95 -1.87
N ALA A 177 -3.41 -7.63 -2.99
CA ALA A 177 -3.29 -7.02 -4.31
C ALA A 177 -4.33 -5.91 -4.55
N ASN A 178 -5.58 -6.09 -4.09
CA ASN A 178 -6.60 -5.03 -4.16
C ASN A 178 -6.25 -3.83 -3.28
N PHE A 179 -5.78 -4.08 -2.06
CA PHE A 179 -5.34 -3.03 -1.14
C PHE A 179 -4.21 -2.20 -1.74
N LEU A 180 -3.18 -2.86 -2.26
CA LEU A 180 -2.03 -2.20 -2.87
C LEU A 180 -2.36 -1.45 -4.15
N ALA A 181 -3.27 -1.99 -4.98
CA ALA A 181 -3.81 -1.28 -6.13
C ALA A 181 -4.50 0.03 -5.71
N ALA A 182 -5.33 -0.02 -4.67
CA ALA A 182 -6.00 1.17 -4.15
C ALA A 182 -5.03 2.22 -3.57
N LEU A 183 -3.93 1.78 -2.93
CA LEU A 183 -2.87 2.70 -2.50
C LEU A 183 -2.18 3.37 -3.69
N ALA A 184 -1.86 2.61 -4.75
CA ALA A 184 -1.28 3.18 -5.96
C ALA A 184 -2.22 4.19 -6.63
N GLU A 185 -3.52 3.87 -6.74
CA GLU A 185 -4.52 4.81 -7.24
C GLU A 185 -4.66 6.06 -6.37
N GLN A 186 -4.55 5.92 -5.04
CA GLN A 186 -4.56 7.06 -4.13
C GLN A 186 -3.32 7.95 -4.35
N MET A 187 -2.13 7.35 -4.52
CA MET A 187 -0.92 8.11 -4.83
C MET A 187 -1.04 8.86 -6.16
N VAL A 188 -1.58 8.24 -7.21
CA VAL A 188 -1.83 8.94 -8.49
C VAL A 188 -2.73 10.15 -8.28
N ALA A 189 -3.77 10.02 -7.45
CA ALA A 189 -4.69 11.10 -7.15
C ALA A 189 -4.07 12.23 -6.32
N ASP A 190 -3.24 11.89 -5.33
CA ASP A 190 -2.60 12.88 -4.46
C ASP A 190 -1.51 13.67 -5.21
N TYR A 191 -0.71 12.97 -6.01
CA TYR A 191 0.51 13.52 -6.61
C TYR A 191 0.36 13.93 -8.07
N HIS A 192 -0.73 13.54 -8.73
CA HIS A 192 -0.96 13.80 -10.16
C HIS A 192 0.17 13.28 -11.07
N LYS A 193 0.85 12.22 -10.61
CA LYS A 193 1.99 11.57 -11.28
C LYS A 193 1.65 10.10 -11.54
N PRO A 194 2.00 9.54 -12.72
CA PRO A 194 1.76 8.12 -13.00
C PRO A 194 2.50 7.21 -12.01
N VAL A 195 1.75 6.28 -11.40
CA VAL A 195 2.30 5.22 -10.54
C VAL A 195 1.93 3.87 -11.16
N LEU A 196 2.91 3.19 -11.74
CA LEU A 196 2.75 1.83 -12.28
C LEU A 196 3.33 0.84 -11.29
N THR A 197 2.74 -0.34 -11.17
CA THR A 197 3.25 -1.38 -10.25
C THR A 197 3.59 -2.63 -11.04
N THR A 198 4.47 -3.47 -10.49
CA THR A 198 4.77 -4.77 -11.10
C THR A 198 4.47 -5.93 -10.15
N THR A 199 4.19 -7.10 -10.72
CA THR A 199 4.06 -8.35 -9.95
C THR A 199 5.39 -9.11 -9.95
N PHE A 200 5.70 -9.82 -8.86
CA PHE A 200 6.79 -10.80 -8.82
C PHE A 200 6.31 -12.24 -9.07
N GLY A 201 5.00 -12.50 -8.91
CA GLY A 201 4.45 -13.84 -9.09
C GLY A 201 4.10 -14.17 -10.53
N GLU A 202 4.12 -15.48 -10.85
CA GLU A 202 3.65 -16.09 -12.10
C GLU A 202 2.12 -15.96 -12.32
N GLY A 203 1.41 -15.33 -11.38
CA GLY A 203 -0.02 -15.08 -11.49
C GLY A 203 -0.34 -14.16 -12.66
N LYS A 204 -1.42 -14.47 -13.38
CA LYS A 204 -1.92 -13.62 -14.47
C LYS A 204 -2.25 -12.23 -13.91
N PRO A 205 -1.73 -11.15 -14.50
CA PRO A 205 -2.09 -9.81 -14.08
C PRO A 205 -3.58 -9.59 -14.24
N LYS A 206 -4.21 -9.01 -13.22
CA LYS A 206 -5.63 -8.67 -13.20
C LYS A 206 -5.77 -7.16 -13.11
N LEU A 207 -6.70 -6.60 -13.89
CA LEU A 207 -7.17 -5.24 -13.69
C LEU A 207 -7.96 -5.20 -12.37
N ARG A 208 -7.61 -4.28 -11.48
CA ARG A 208 -8.24 -4.10 -10.16
C ARG A 208 -8.63 -2.63 -10.03
N GLY A 209 -9.92 -2.34 -10.19
CA GLY A 209 -10.37 -0.95 -10.36
C GLY A 209 -9.86 -0.40 -11.69
N TRP A 210 -9.13 0.71 -11.62
CA TRP A 210 -8.44 1.32 -12.76
C TRP A 210 -6.95 0.95 -12.82
N HIS A 211 -6.47 0.21 -11.81
CA HIS A 211 -5.08 -0.16 -11.68
C HIS A 211 -4.74 -1.50 -12.34
N TYR A 212 -3.65 -1.51 -13.11
CA TYR A 212 -3.11 -2.72 -13.72
C TYR A 212 -1.65 -2.93 -13.28
N SER A 213 -1.39 -4.05 -12.60
CA SER A 213 -0.01 -4.42 -12.25
C SER A 213 0.66 -5.12 -13.42
N TYR A 214 1.83 -4.66 -13.86
CA TYR A 214 2.51 -5.23 -15.02
C TYR A 214 3.36 -6.47 -14.65
N PRO A 215 3.44 -7.47 -15.53
CA PRO A 215 4.31 -8.65 -15.34
C PRO A 215 5.80 -8.35 -15.09
N SER A 216 6.29 -7.21 -15.59
CA SER A 216 7.71 -6.86 -15.48
C SER A 216 7.93 -5.36 -15.51
N GLY A 217 9.07 -4.91 -14.95
CA GLY A 217 9.51 -3.52 -15.05
C GLY A 217 9.70 -3.08 -16.50
N ARG A 218 10.14 -3.97 -17.39
CA ARG A 218 10.26 -3.69 -18.84
C ARG A 218 8.90 -3.34 -19.46
N GLN A 219 7.85 -4.07 -19.10
CA GLN A 219 6.51 -3.79 -19.64
C GLN A 219 5.93 -2.50 -19.06
N ALA A 220 6.10 -2.27 -17.75
CA ALA A 220 5.70 -1.01 -17.12
C ALA A 220 6.41 0.20 -17.77
N ALA A 221 7.71 0.10 -18.02
CA ALA A 221 8.49 1.14 -18.69
C ALA A 221 8.02 1.41 -20.13
N ARG A 222 7.66 0.36 -20.88
CA ARG A 222 7.07 0.51 -22.22
C ARG A 222 5.74 1.24 -22.18
N VAL A 223 4.87 0.93 -21.21
CA VAL A 223 3.60 1.64 -21.06
C VAL A 223 3.82 3.09 -20.69
N LEU A 224 4.71 3.37 -19.74
CA LEU A 224 5.05 4.74 -19.38
C LEU A 224 5.55 5.55 -20.59
N ALA A 225 6.42 4.96 -21.43
CA ALA A 225 6.86 5.58 -22.68
C ALA A 225 5.66 5.87 -23.63
N LYS A 226 4.70 4.95 -23.74
CA LYS A 226 3.48 5.18 -24.54
C LYS A 226 2.56 6.24 -23.95
N MET A 227 2.50 6.39 -22.63
CA MET A 227 1.76 7.49 -22.00
C MET A 227 2.36 8.85 -22.35
N VAL A 228 3.70 8.95 -22.39
CA VAL A 228 4.40 10.16 -22.83
C VAL A 228 4.13 10.47 -24.29
N GLU A 229 4.32 9.49 -25.19
CA GLU A 229 4.01 9.66 -26.63
C GLU A 229 2.55 10.10 -26.85
N TYR A 230 1.62 9.54 -26.07
CA TYR A 230 0.21 9.90 -26.17
C TYR A 230 -0.07 11.32 -25.65
N LYS A 231 0.57 11.72 -24.54
CA LYS A 231 0.48 13.10 -24.04
C LYS A 231 0.99 14.09 -25.09
N GLU A 232 2.16 13.86 -25.67
CA GLU A 232 2.74 14.71 -26.73
C GLU A 232 1.83 14.78 -27.96
N TYR A 233 1.22 13.64 -28.33
CA TYR A 233 0.22 13.60 -29.40
C TYR A 233 -0.98 14.51 -29.10
N LEU A 234 -1.55 14.42 -27.89
CA LEU A 234 -2.69 15.23 -27.47
C LEU A 234 -2.38 16.73 -27.43
N GLU A 235 -1.19 17.09 -26.96
CA GLU A 235 -0.69 18.48 -26.96
C GLU A 235 -0.57 19.01 -28.40
N ARG A 236 -0.02 18.21 -29.32
CA ARG A 236 0.15 18.58 -30.73
C ARG A 236 -1.19 18.86 -31.44
N ILE A 237 -2.24 18.13 -31.09
CA ILE A 237 -3.59 18.34 -31.68
C ILE A 237 -4.44 19.35 -30.88
N GLY A 238 -3.89 19.95 -29.81
CA GLY A 238 -4.61 20.91 -28.98
C GLY A 238 -5.72 20.31 -28.11
N ALA A 239 -5.76 18.97 -27.96
CA ALA A 239 -6.73 18.26 -27.14
C ALA A 239 -6.33 18.19 -25.66
N TYR A 240 -5.09 18.56 -25.34
CA TYR A 240 -4.57 18.67 -23.97
C TYR A 240 -3.79 19.98 -23.84
N LYS A 241 -4.07 20.74 -22.77
CA LYS A 241 -3.32 21.94 -22.39
C LYS A 241 -2.66 21.65 -21.05
N SER A 242 -1.33 21.80 -21.01
CA SER A 242 -0.50 21.64 -19.83
C SER A 242 -0.71 22.74 -18.80
#